data_AF-A0A7X8QM25-F1
#
_entry.id   AF-A0A7X8QM25-F1
#
_cell.length_a   1.000
_cell.length_b   1.000
_cell.length_c   1.000
_cell.angle_alpha   90.00
_cell.angle_beta   90.00
_cell.angle_gamma   90.00
#
_symmetry.space_group_name_H-M   'P 1'
#
loop_
_entity.id
_entity.type
_entity.pdbx_description
1 polymer ?
#
loop_
_entity_poly.entity_id
_entity_poly.type
_entity_poly.pdbx_seq_one_letter_code
_entity_poly.pdbx_strand_id
1 'polypeptide(L)'
;MLKQIKQKIKPGSFLRHVLTVASGTVIAQVIAVLVSPIITRMYTPADMGVLASFTAIVAILGVIAAGRYELAIVLPETDKVSNAVSFAGLIFALIFGLVITVVTIVFNKPLVSLLKLQGDAASWSYLLGFFVFL
;
A
#
# COMPACT_ATOMS: atom_id res chain seq x y z
N MET A 1 13.13 27.50 -21.52
CA MET A 1 12.69 26.57 -20.44
C MET A 1 11.81 25.43 -20.97
N LEU A 2 10.73 25.66 -21.74
CA LEU A 2 9.84 24.61 -22.26
C LEU A 2 10.53 23.54 -23.17
N LYS A 3 11.56 23.91 -23.95
CA LYS A 3 12.33 22.95 -24.77
C LYS A 3 13.15 21.95 -23.94
N GLN A 4 13.67 22.35 -22.78
CA GLN A 4 14.45 21.48 -21.90
C GLN A 4 13.55 20.44 -21.20
N ILE A 5 12.30 20.81 -20.89
CA ILE A 5 11.30 19.90 -20.31
C ILE A 5 10.94 18.81 -21.34
N LYS A 6 10.66 19.16 -22.60
CA LYS A 6 10.41 18.18 -23.67
C LYS A 6 11.59 17.21 -23.89
N GLN A 7 12.83 17.66 -23.67
CA GLN A 7 14.02 16.83 -23.84
C GLN A 7 14.24 15.83 -22.68
N LYS A 8 13.81 16.18 -21.45
CA LYS A 8 13.82 15.28 -20.28
C LYS A 8 12.64 14.29 -20.28
N ILE A 9 11.60 14.49 -21.09
CA ILE A 9 10.44 13.57 -21.22
C ILE A 9 10.60 12.65 -22.44
N LYS A 10 11.84 12.26 -22.77
CA LYS A 10 12.08 11.25 -23.81
C LYS A 10 11.68 9.85 -23.32
N PRO A 11 11.24 8.94 -24.22
CA PRO A 11 11.08 7.52 -23.90
C PRO A 11 12.37 6.97 -23.28
N GLY A 12 12.24 6.25 -22.15
CA GLY A 12 13.37 5.70 -21.38
C GLY A 12 14.04 6.66 -20.39
N SER A 13 13.59 7.91 -20.26
CA SER A 13 14.16 8.82 -19.24
C SER A 13 13.58 8.56 -17.86
N PHE A 14 14.41 8.66 -16.82
CA PHE A 14 14.01 8.63 -15.40
C PHE A 14 12.78 9.51 -15.11
N LEU A 15 12.75 10.74 -15.64
CA LEU A 15 11.63 11.66 -15.42
C LEU A 15 10.31 11.12 -15.97
N ARG A 16 10.33 10.38 -17.09
CA ARG A 16 9.14 9.74 -17.62
C ARG A 16 8.65 8.62 -16.71
N HIS A 17 9.55 7.81 -16.16
CA HIS A 17 9.18 6.76 -15.20
C HIS A 17 8.55 7.35 -13.93
N VAL A 18 9.14 8.42 -13.38
CA VAL A 18 8.58 9.16 -12.24
C VAL A 18 7.19 9.73 -12.58
N LEU A 19 7.05 10.36 -13.75
CA LEU A 19 5.76 10.92 -14.19
C LEU A 19 4.70 9.84 -14.41
N THR A 20 5.07 8.66 -14.94
CA THR A 20 4.14 7.54 -15.08
C THR A 20 3.59 7.11 -13.72
N VAL A 21 4.47 6.88 -12.74
CA VAL A 21 4.05 6.48 -11.37
C VAL A 21 3.22 7.59 -10.71
N ALA A 22 3.70 8.84 -10.76
CA ALA A 22 2.99 9.97 -10.17
C ALA A 22 1.60 10.18 -10.79
N SER A 23 1.47 10.05 -12.11
CA SER A 23 0.18 10.19 -12.79
C SER A 23 -0.82 9.12 -12.36
N GLY A 24 -0.36 7.87 -12.16
CA GLY A 24 -1.19 6.79 -11.63
C GLY A 24 -1.74 7.13 -10.24
N THR A 25 -0.89 7.62 -9.34
CA THR A 25 -1.30 8.04 -8.00
C THR A 25 -2.32 9.18 -8.04
N VAL A 26 -2.05 10.22 -8.85
CA VAL A 26 -2.97 11.36 -9.00
C VAL A 26 -4.33 10.90 -9.51
N ILE A 27 -4.37 10.04 -10.53
CA ILE A 27 -5.63 9.51 -11.07
C ILE A 27 -6.39 8.72 -10.01
N ALA A 28 -5.72 7.83 -9.26
CA ALA A 28 -6.36 7.06 -8.20
C ALA A 28 -6.98 7.95 -7.11
N GLN A 29 -6.27 9.01 -6.69
CA GLN A 29 -6.77 9.95 -5.70
C GLN A 29 -7.93 10.80 -6.22
N VAL A 30 -7.88 11.26 -7.48
CA VAL A 30 -8.98 11.99 -8.11
C VAL A 30 -10.24 11.12 -8.17
N ILE A 31 -10.10 9.85 -8.54
CA ILE A 31 -11.21 8.89 -8.52
C ILE A 31 -11.77 8.76 -7.10
N ALA A 32 -10.92 8.57 -6.08
CA ALA A 32 -11.37 8.46 -4.70
C ALA A 32 -12.16 9.70 -4.23
N VAL A 33 -11.67 10.90 -4.55
CA VAL A 33 -12.35 12.16 -4.20
C VAL A 33 -13.69 12.29 -4.92
N LEU A 34 -13.76 11.98 -6.21
CA LEU A 34 -14.99 12.08 -7.00
C LEU A 34 -16.05 11.06 -6.57
N VAL A 35 -15.62 9.88 -6.12
CA VAL A 35 -16.52 8.82 -5.65
C VAL A 35 -16.91 9.05 -4.18
N SER A 36 -16.11 9.77 -3.39
CA SER A 36 -16.41 10.08 -1.98
C SER A 36 -17.84 10.59 -1.70
N PRO A 37 -18.44 11.53 -2.47
CA PRO A 37 -19.83 11.97 -2.23
C PRO A 37 -20.88 10.86 -2.42
N ILE A 38 -20.57 9.86 -3.25
CA ILE A 38 -21.45 8.69 -3.45
C ILE A 38 -21.34 7.79 -2.22
N ILE A 39 -20.11 7.52 -1.77
CA ILE A 39 -19.85 6.67 -0.60
C ILE A 39 -20.44 7.29 0.67
N THR A 40 -20.23 8.58 0.92
CA THR A 40 -20.72 9.27 2.13
C THR A 40 -22.24 9.37 2.20
N ARG A 41 -22.94 9.23 1.05
CA ARG A 41 -24.41 9.14 1.02
C ARG A 41 -24.91 7.72 1.31
N MET A 42 -24.15 6.70 0.92
CA MET A 42 -24.53 5.29 1.10
C MET A 42 -24.15 4.73 2.47
N TYR A 43 -23.06 5.21 3.07
CA TYR A 43 -22.50 4.70 4.32
C TYR A 43 -22.64 5.71 5.44
N THR A 44 -22.83 5.23 6.67
CA THR A 44 -22.91 6.11 7.84
C THR A 44 -21.50 6.56 8.28
N PRO A 45 -21.38 7.68 9.02
CA PRO A 45 -20.09 8.10 9.58
C PRO A 45 -19.43 7.03 10.47
N ALA A 46 -20.22 6.19 11.13
CA ALA A 46 -19.71 5.08 11.94
C ALA A 46 -19.01 4.02 11.06
N ASP A 47 -19.63 3.64 9.94
CA ASP A 47 -19.05 2.68 8.98
C ASP A 47 -17.75 3.21 8.36
N MET A 48 -17.69 4.51 8.08
CA MET A 48 -16.45 5.14 7.60
C MET A 48 -15.36 5.14 8.68
N GLY A 49 -15.73 5.25 9.96
CA GLY A 49 -14.78 5.10 11.08
C GLY A 49 -14.17 3.70 11.17
N VAL A 50 -14.99 2.67 10.94
CA VAL A 50 -14.53 1.27 10.85
C VAL A 50 -13.52 1.12 9.72
N LEU A 51 -13.84 1.60 8.52
CA LEU A 51 -12.94 1.56 7.36
C LEU A 51 -11.64 2.36 7.60
N ALA A 52 -11.73 3.55 8.21
CA ALA A 52 -10.58 4.40 8.50
C ALA A 52 -9.61 3.73 9.49
N SER A 53 -10.14 3.05 10.52
CA SER A 53 -9.31 2.32 11.48
C SER A 53 -8.57 1.14 10.83
N PHE A 54 -9.27 0.38 9.98
CA PHE A 54 -8.70 -0.75 9.26
C PHE A 54 -7.60 -0.29 8.28
N THR A 55 -7.91 0.72 7.46
CA THR A 55 -6.97 1.26 6.47
C THR A 55 -5.73 1.89 7.10
N ALA A 56 -5.86 2.54 8.27
CA ALA A 56 -4.71 3.07 9.01
C ALA A 56 -3.74 1.96 9.44
N ILE A 57 -4.26 0.83 9.94
CA ILE A 57 -3.43 -0.32 10.35
C ILE A 57 -2.74 -0.94 9.13
N VAL A 58 -3.49 -1.17 8.04
CA VAL A 58 -2.94 -1.70 6.79
C VAL A 58 -1.84 -0.77 6.25
N ALA A 59 -2.04 0.55 6.28
CA ALA A 59 -1.04 1.50 5.81
C ALA A 59 0.26 1.44 6.63
N ILE A 60 0.17 1.37 7.96
CA ILE A 60 1.36 1.25 8.83
C ILE A 60 2.09 -0.06 8.57
N LEU A 61 1.35 -1.18 8.53
CA LEU A 61 1.94 -2.50 8.28
C LEU A 61 2.51 -2.61 6.87
N GLY A 62 1.88 -1.98 5.87
CA GLY A 62 2.35 -1.94 4.49
C GLY A 62 3.70 -1.24 4.34
N VAL A 63 3.94 -0.15 5.08
CA VAL A 63 5.26 0.50 5.12
C VAL A 63 6.34 -0.45 5.66
N ILE A 64 6.00 -1.27 6.65
CA ILE A 64 6.93 -2.27 7.21
C ILE A 64 7.13 -3.42 6.20
N ALA A 65 6.05 -3.88 5.57
CA ALA A 65 6.06 -4.93 4.55
C ALA A 65 6.91 -4.56 3.32
N ALA A 66 6.97 -3.27 2.97
CA ALA A 66 7.84 -2.78 1.90
C ALA A 66 9.33 -2.94 2.23
N GLY A 67 9.71 -2.98 3.52
CA GLY A 67 11.06 -3.29 3.98
C GLY A 67 12.15 -2.33 3.48
N ARG A 68 11.78 -1.17 2.91
CA ARG A 68 12.66 -0.25 2.18
C ARG A 68 13.36 -0.87 0.96
N TYR A 69 12.83 -1.97 0.41
CA TYR A 69 13.37 -2.60 -0.79
C TYR A 69 13.23 -1.68 -2.01
N GLU A 70 12.30 -0.73 -1.98
CA GLU A 70 12.16 0.34 -2.97
C GLU A 70 13.37 1.28 -3.03
N LEU A 71 14.17 1.38 -1.96
CA LEU A 71 15.44 2.09 -1.96
C LEU A 71 16.60 1.16 -2.34
N ALA A 72 16.53 -0.11 -1.97
CA ALA A 72 17.58 -1.08 -2.29
C ALA A 72 17.64 -1.44 -3.78
N ILE A 73 16.49 -1.44 -4.48
CA ILE A 73 16.38 -1.82 -5.90
C ILE A 73 17.16 -0.90 -6.85
N VAL A 74 17.40 0.36 -6.46
CA VAL A 74 18.08 1.37 -7.29
C VAL A 74 19.60 1.42 -7.11
N LEU A 75 20.16 0.70 -6.14
CA LEU A 75 21.61 0.65 -5.88
C LEU A 75 22.41 -0.19 -6.89
N PRO A 76 21.95 -1.39 -7.31
CA PRO A 76 22.76 -2.26 -8.14
C PRO A 76 22.99 -1.70 -9.55
N GLU A 77 24.23 -1.84 -10.04
CA GLU A 77 24.62 -1.38 -11.39
C GLU A 77 24.16 -2.31 -12.51
N THR A 78 23.68 -3.52 -12.17
CA THR A 78 23.27 -4.53 -13.15
C THR A 78 21.83 -4.98 -12.94
N ASP A 79 21.10 -5.14 -14.04
CA ASP A 79 19.69 -5.58 -14.05
C ASP A 79 19.49 -6.91 -13.33
N LYS A 80 20.46 -7.83 -13.42
CA LYS A 80 20.40 -9.13 -12.73
C LYS A 80 20.30 -8.98 -11.22
N VAL A 81 21.11 -8.09 -10.64
CA VAL A 81 21.14 -7.88 -9.19
C VAL A 81 19.93 -7.05 -8.75
N SER A 82 19.50 -6.05 -9.54
CA SER A 82 18.26 -5.31 -9.26
C SER A 82 17.01 -6.21 -9.26
N ASN A 83 16.92 -7.13 -10.22
CA ASN A 83 15.83 -8.12 -10.26
C ASN A 83 15.87 -9.07 -9.04
N ALA A 84 17.05 -9.50 -8.61
CA ALA A 84 17.17 -10.34 -7.41
C ALA A 84 16.71 -9.62 -6.15
N VAL A 85 17.06 -8.33 -5.99
CA VAL A 85 16.60 -7.49 -4.87
C VAL A 85 15.08 -7.28 -4.92
N SER A 86 14.53 -7.05 -6.11
CA SER A 86 13.07 -6.93 -6.32
C SER A 86 12.32 -8.19 -5.88
N PHE A 87 12.83 -9.35 -6.29
CA PHE A 87 12.24 -10.64 -5.95
C PHE A 87 12.36 -10.95 -4.46
N ALA A 88 13.50 -10.61 -3.85
CA ALA A 88 13.67 -10.71 -2.40
C ALA A 88 12.67 -9.83 -1.64
N GLY A 89 12.44 -8.59 -2.09
CA GLY A 89 11.43 -7.71 -1.52
C GLY A 89 10.01 -8.27 -1.65
N LEU A 90 9.66 -8.85 -2.80
CA LEU A 90 8.35 -9.48 -3.01
C LEU A 90 8.14 -10.71 -2.10
N ILE A 91 9.18 -11.55 -1.97
CA ILE A 91 9.16 -12.68 -1.02
C ILE A 91 9.01 -12.18 0.42
N PHE A 92 9.75 -11.14 0.78
CA PHE A 92 9.67 -10.55 2.12
C PHE A 92 8.26 -10.03 2.41
N ALA A 93 7.66 -9.27 1.51
CA ALA A 93 6.29 -8.78 1.64
C ALA A 93 5.29 -9.94 1.77
N LEU A 94 5.45 -11.00 0.98
CA LEU A 94 4.59 -12.20 1.05
C LEU A 94 4.71 -12.91 2.41
N ILE A 95 5.94 -13.14 2.88
CA ILE A 95 6.19 -13.76 4.17
C ILE A 95 5.63 -12.88 5.29
N PHE A 96 5.86 -11.57 5.23
CA PHE A 96 5.35 -10.62 6.22
C PHE A 96 3.82 -10.64 6.27
N GLY A 97 3.14 -10.59 5.12
CA GLY A 97 1.69 -10.71 5.03
C GLY A 97 1.16 -12.03 5.58
N LEU A 98 1.84 -13.14 5.30
CA LEU A 98 1.48 -14.47 5.84
C LEU A 98 1.65 -14.51 7.36
N VAL A 99 2.75 -13.96 7.89
CA VAL A 99 2.98 -13.86 9.35
C VAL A 99 1.88 -13.02 10.00
N ILE A 100 1.52 -11.86 9.44
CA ILE A 100 0.42 -11.03 9.95
C ILE A 100 -0.91 -11.80 9.91
N THR A 101 -1.17 -12.58 8.86
CA THR A 101 -2.37 -13.42 8.76
C THR A 101 -2.40 -14.46 9.89
N VAL A 102 -1.30 -15.15 10.14
CA VAL A 102 -1.21 -16.15 11.22
C VAL A 102 -1.37 -15.47 12.59
N VAL A 103 -0.71 -14.34 12.81
CA VAL A 103 -0.80 -13.58 14.07
C VAL A 103 -2.24 -13.13 14.35
N THR A 104 -2.93 -12.62 13.34
CA THR A 104 -4.32 -12.16 13.48
C THR A 104 -5.32 -13.30 13.69
N ILE A 105 -5.05 -14.49 13.14
CA ILE A 105 -5.84 -15.70 13.41
C ILE A 105 -5.64 -16.18 14.85
N VAL A 106 -4.40 -16.29 15.30
CA VAL A 106 -4.05 -16.85 16.64
C VAL A 106 -4.40 -15.89 17.77
N PHE A 107 -4.13 -14.59 17.59
CA PHE A 107 -4.27 -13.56 18.62
C PHE A 107 -5.46 -12.62 18.38
N ASN A 108 -6.51 -13.10 17.71
CA ASN A 108 -7.64 -12.27 17.31
C ASN A 108 -8.23 -11.43 18.47
N LYS A 109 -8.62 -12.09 19.57
CA LYS A 109 -9.25 -11.43 20.73
C LYS A 109 -8.39 -10.33 21.37
N PRO A 110 -7.11 -10.57 21.73
CA PRO A 110 -6.26 -9.53 22.29
C PRO A 110 -5.90 -8.43 21.27
N LEU A 111 -5.81 -8.75 19.98
CA LEU A 111 -5.58 -7.72 18.94
C LEU A 111 -6.77 -6.77 18.82
N VAL A 112 -7.99 -7.31 18.75
CA VAL A 112 -9.23 -6.52 18.63
C VAL A 112 -9.39 -5.58 19.83
N SER A 113 -9.06 -6.05 21.04
CA SER A 113 -9.15 -5.21 22.25
C SER A 113 -8.03 -4.16 22.34
N LEU A 114 -6.79 -4.52 21.97
CA LEU A 114 -5.65 -3.60 21.99
C LEU A 114 -5.79 -2.49 20.95
N LEU A 115 -6.18 -2.86 19.73
CA LEU A 115 -6.36 -1.94 18.60
C LEU A 115 -7.70 -1.20 18.64
N LYS A 116 -8.55 -1.51 19.64
CA LYS A 116 -9.90 -0.96 19.82
C LYS A 116 -10.71 -1.02 18.53
N LEU A 117 -10.60 -2.13 17.79
CA LEU A 117 -11.35 -2.32 16.54
C LEU A 117 -12.84 -2.42 16.87
N GLN A 118 -13.64 -1.56 16.23
CA GLN A 118 -15.08 -1.49 16.45
C GLN A 118 -15.85 -2.10 15.28
N GLY A 119 -17.01 -2.69 15.56
CA GLY A 119 -17.92 -3.24 14.54
C GLY A 119 -17.27 -4.29 13.65
N ASP A 120 -17.54 -4.20 12.35
CA ASP A 120 -17.11 -5.18 11.34
C ASP A 120 -15.59 -5.24 11.13
N ALA A 121 -14.82 -4.23 11.58
CA ALA A 121 -13.36 -4.28 11.51
C ALA A 121 -12.76 -5.42 12.36
N ALA A 122 -13.45 -5.83 13.43
CA ALA A 122 -13.03 -7.00 14.21
C ALA A 122 -13.12 -8.29 13.37
N SER A 123 -14.15 -8.43 12.55
CA SER A 123 -14.32 -9.56 11.64
C SER A 123 -13.34 -9.51 10.46
N TRP A 124 -13.03 -8.32 9.95
CA TRP A 124 -12.06 -8.15 8.86
C TRP A 124 -10.60 -8.27 9.31
N SER A 125 -10.33 -8.31 10.61
CA SER A 125 -8.96 -8.43 11.15
C SER A 125 -8.20 -9.64 10.61
N TYR A 126 -8.88 -10.74 10.26
CA TYR A 126 -8.27 -11.91 9.63
C TYR A 126 -7.73 -11.65 8.21
N LEU A 127 -8.27 -10.63 7.51
CA LEU A 127 -7.85 -10.23 6.17
C LEU A 127 -6.68 -9.23 6.20
N LEU A 128 -6.25 -8.77 7.38
CA LEU A 128 -5.19 -7.77 7.48
C LEU A 128 -3.92 -8.19 6.75
N GLY A 129 -3.46 -9.43 6.92
CA GLY A 129 -2.23 -9.88 6.27
C GLY A 129 -2.33 -9.96 4.75
N PHE A 130 -3.52 -10.24 4.20
CA PHE A 130 -3.77 -10.17 2.77
C PHE A 130 -3.71 -8.73 2.25
N PHE A 131 -4.37 -7.79 2.94
CA PHE A 131 -4.35 -6.37 2.57
C PHE A 131 -2.99 -5.70 2.75
N VAL A 132 -2.14 -6.22 3.63
CA VAL A 132 -0.76 -5.73 3.82
C VAL A 132 0.16 -6.17 2.68
N PHE A 133 -0.14 -7.30 2.04
CA PHE A 133 0.61 -7.79 0.89
C PHE A 133 0.18 -7.09 -0.42
N LEU A 134 -1.09 -6.68 -0.52
CA LEU A 134 -1.67 -6.00 -1.69
C LEU A 134 -1.21 -4.53 -1.81
#